data_AF-A0AAD3DLV5-F1
#
_entry.id   AF-A0AAD3DLV5-F1
#
_cell.length_a   1.000
_cell.length_b   1.000
_cell.length_c   1.000
_cell.angle_alpha   90.00
_cell.angle_beta   90.00
_cell.angle_gamma   90.00
#
_symmetry.space_group_name_H-M   'P 1'
#
loop_
_entity.id
_entity.type
_entity.pdbx_description
1 polymer ?
#
loop_
_entity_poly.entity_id
_entity_poly.type
_entity_poly.pdbx_seq_one_letter_code
_entity_poly.pdbx_strand_id
1 'polypeptide(L)'
;MHTSSLTQLAVGSTYMSPMWFSFYRRDGQNDSCGFEHVFVGESKGDVIVGFHNWIQFYIEEGRGHVDYLGYVRPRPAGRQVPDTADNEDRLVSVQFSWRGEEKSASTFFVGTSPEFELALYTLIFLCNPQQDKTFLELGPYDMNVVCYRIRSKYGDKVATAYPELLGEDPSNELQAGAL
;
A
#
# COMPACT_ATOMS: atom_id res chain seq x y z
N MET A 1 20.64 -18.69 28.90
CA MET A 1 20.70 -17.89 27.66
C MET A 1 19.28 -17.67 27.12
N HIS A 2 18.49 -16.77 27.71
CA HIS A 2 17.09 -16.55 27.31
C HIS A 2 16.64 -15.08 27.41
N THR A 3 17.56 -14.13 27.23
CA THR A 3 17.28 -12.68 27.35
C THR A 3 17.44 -11.91 26.04
N SER A 4 17.81 -12.56 24.93
CA SER A 4 18.14 -11.88 23.66
C SER A 4 16.92 -11.52 22.79
N SER A 5 15.78 -12.18 22.96
CA SER A 5 14.59 -11.96 22.12
C SER A 5 13.81 -10.71 22.54
N LEU A 6 13.68 -10.44 23.85
CA LEU A 6 12.93 -9.29 24.36
C LEU A 6 13.65 -7.96 24.10
N THR A 7 14.98 -7.93 24.19
CA THR A 7 15.78 -6.74 23.83
C THR A 7 15.71 -6.46 22.33
N GLN A 8 15.74 -7.47 21.47
CA GLN A 8 15.64 -7.25 20.02
C GLN A 8 14.25 -6.78 19.58
N LEU A 9 13.18 -7.28 20.20
CA LEU A 9 11.81 -6.79 19.98
C LEU A 9 11.61 -5.36 20.50
N ALA A 10 12.14 -5.03 21.68
CA ALA A 10 12.08 -3.68 22.23
C ALA A 10 12.87 -2.67 21.37
N VAL A 11 14.03 -3.07 20.85
CA VAL A 11 14.84 -2.27 19.93
C VAL A 11 14.12 -2.09 18.59
N GLY A 12 13.52 -3.15 18.03
CA GLY A 12 12.70 -3.06 16.81
C GLY A 12 11.51 -2.12 16.95
N SER A 13 10.79 -2.20 18.08
CA SER A 13 9.68 -1.31 18.41
C SER A 13 10.12 0.17 18.54
N THR A 14 11.31 0.40 19.10
CA THR A 14 11.87 1.75 19.28
C THR A 14 12.24 2.42 17.95
N TYR A 15 12.63 1.65 16.93
CA TYR A 15 12.97 2.21 15.60
C TYR A 15 11.77 2.29 14.64
N MET A 16 10.84 1.35 14.72
CA MET A 16 9.64 1.36 13.88
C MET A 16 8.63 2.41 14.33
N SER A 17 8.49 2.64 15.64
CA SER A 17 7.47 3.52 16.17
C SER A 17 7.59 4.96 15.61
N PRO A 18 8.78 5.60 15.63
CA PRO A 18 8.93 6.94 15.07
C PRO A 18 8.70 7.00 13.57
N MET A 19 9.04 5.94 12.84
CA MET A 19 8.94 5.88 11.38
C MET A 19 7.49 5.84 10.89
N TRP A 20 6.65 5.07 11.57
CA TRP A 20 5.26 4.81 11.17
C TRP A 20 4.24 5.72 11.86
N PHE A 21 4.46 6.07 13.13
CA PHE A 21 3.45 6.73 13.97
C PHE A 21 3.81 8.16 14.35
N SER A 22 5.01 8.66 14.02
CA SER A 22 5.28 10.08 14.23
C SER A 22 4.48 10.90 13.23
N PHE A 23 3.73 11.87 13.75
CA PHE A 23 3.10 12.86 12.91
C PHE A 23 4.13 13.64 12.08
N TYR A 24 3.70 13.97 10.87
CA TYR A 24 4.35 14.91 9.99
C TYR A 24 3.28 15.81 9.37
N ARG A 25 3.72 16.86 8.70
CA ARG A 25 2.85 17.85 8.07
C ARG A 25 2.70 17.53 6.59
N ARG A 26 1.46 17.39 6.11
CA ARG A 26 1.16 17.32 4.66
C ARG A 26 0.33 18.49 4.16
N ASP A 27 -0.71 18.90 4.88
CA ASP A 27 -1.58 20.02 4.50
C ASP A 27 -1.91 20.95 5.69
N GLY A 28 -1.96 20.41 6.92
CA GLY A 28 -2.15 21.12 8.19
C GLY A 28 -1.00 20.93 9.20
N GLN A 29 -1.12 21.43 10.44
CA GLN A 29 -0.16 21.11 11.50
C GLN A 29 -0.38 19.68 12.01
N ASN A 30 0.63 18.80 11.92
CA ASN A 30 0.64 17.44 12.48
C ASN A 30 -0.63 16.63 12.18
N ASP A 31 -0.96 16.50 10.90
CA ASP A 31 -2.26 16.03 10.43
C ASP A 31 -2.29 14.54 10.05
N SER A 32 -1.13 13.88 9.90
CA SER A 32 -1.04 12.50 9.40
C SER A 32 0.23 11.79 9.85
N CYS A 33 0.17 10.45 9.91
CA CYS A 33 1.32 9.55 10.05
C CYS A 33 1.34 8.46 8.96
N GLY A 34 2.47 7.77 8.81
CA GLY A 34 2.63 6.73 7.80
C GLY A 34 1.64 5.57 7.95
N PHE A 35 1.27 5.23 9.18
CA PHE A 35 0.28 4.18 9.44
C PHE A 35 -1.12 4.59 8.95
N GLU A 36 -1.57 5.80 9.29
CA GLU A 36 -2.88 6.32 8.86
C GLU A 36 -2.97 6.33 7.34
N HIS A 37 -1.95 6.86 6.68
CA HIS A 37 -1.93 6.95 5.22
C HIS A 37 -1.98 5.59 4.52
N VAL A 38 -1.22 4.60 5.00
CA VAL A 38 -1.12 3.27 4.37
C VAL A 38 -2.31 2.36 4.72
N PHE A 39 -2.67 2.27 6.01
CA PHE A 39 -3.61 1.26 6.50
C PHE A 39 -5.03 1.79 6.74
N VAL A 40 -5.20 3.08 7.05
CA VAL A 40 -6.53 3.68 7.32
C VAL A 40 -7.10 4.34 6.07
N GLY A 41 -6.23 4.90 5.23
CA GLY A 41 -6.60 5.66 4.06
C GLY A 41 -6.93 7.11 4.38
N GLU A 42 -6.58 7.99 3.45
CA GLU A 42 -6.72 9.43 3.58
C GLU A 42 -7.33 10.03 2.31
N SER A 43 -8.19 11.02 2.49
CA SER A 43 -8.69 11.88 1.43
C SER A 43 -8.12 13.28 1.61
N LYS A 44 -7.74 13.91 0.49
CA LYS A 44 -7.28 15.28 0.41
C LYS A 44 -8.26 16.07 -0.44
N GLY A 45 -9.17 16.79 0.21
CA GLY A 45 -10.35 17.33 -0.46
C GLY A 45 -11.18 16.18 -1.03
N ASP A 46 -11.49 16.28 -2.33
CA ASP A 46 -12.31 15.30 -3.06
C ASP A 46 -11.45 14.19 -3.71
N VAL A 47 -10.16 14.10 -3.36
CA VAL A 47 -9.24 13.11 -3.93
C VAL A 47 -8.79 12.11 -2.88
N ILE A 48 -8.97 10.83 -3.16
CA ILE A 48 -8.51 9.73 -2.30
C ILE A 48 -7.01 9.51 -2.57
N VAL A 49 -6.15 9.90 -1.62
CA VAL A 49 -4.69 9.86 -1.77
C VAL A 49 -4.04 8.63 -1.11
N GLY A 50 -4.75 7.96 -0.20
CA GLY A 50 -4.32 6.71 0.44
C GLY A 50 -5.27 5.56 0.10
N PHE A 51 -5.47 4.61 1.02
CA PHE A 51 -6.43 3.50 0.89
C PHE A 51 -5.91 2.35 0.02
N HIS A 52 -4.90 1.64 0.52
CA HIS A 52 -4.23 0.50 -0.14
C HIS A 52 -4.23 -0.76 0.73
N ASN A 53 -5.23 -0.92 1.60
CA ASN A 53 -5.32 -2.07 2.50
C ASN A 53 -6.68 -2.77 2.35
N TRP A 54 -6.64 -4.08 2.18
CA TRP A 54 -7.85 -4.88 1.91
C TRP A 54 -8.76 -5.01 3.13
N ILE A 55 -8.23 -4.98 4.35
CA ILE A 55 -9.05 -5.04 5.57
C ILE A 55 -9.85 -3.75 5.68
N GLN A 56 -9.21 -2.61 5.43
CA GLN A 56 -9.90 -1.32 5.38
C GLN A 56 -10.94 -1.27 4.27
N PHE A 57 -10.62 -1.82 3.09
CA PHE A 57 -11.58 -1.98 2.00
C PHE A 57 -12.82 -2.77 2.44
N TYR A 58 -12.62 -3.96 3.00
CA TYR A 58 -13.68 -4.82 3.50
C TYR A 58 -14.55 -4.15 4.56
N ILE A 59 -13.94 -3.41 5.51
CA ILE A 59 -14.68 -2.71 6.57
C ILE A 59 -15.53 -1.57 6.00
N GLU A 60 -14.97 -0.75 5.11
CA GLU A 60 -15.69 0.40 4.55
C GLU A 60 -16.76 -0.02 3.52
N GLU A 61 -16.53 -1.11 2.78
CA GLU A 61 -17.55 -1.76 1.93
C GLU A 61 -18.71 -2.30 2.80
N GLY A 62 -18.40 -2.99 3.90
CA GLY A 62 -19.42 -3.47 4.84
C GLY A 62 -20.21 -2.35 5.53
N ARG A 63 -19.69 -1.13 5.55
CA ARG A 63 -20.38 0.08 6.02
C ARG A 63 -21.18 0.80 4.94
N GLY A 64 -21.11 0.34 3.68
CA GLY A 64 -21.71 1.02 2.53
C GLY A 64 -21.01 2.34 2.17
N HIS A 65 -19.76 2.53 2.59
CA HIS A 65 -18.96 3.70 2.22
C HIS A 65 -18.14 3.46 0.97
N VAL A 66 -17.87 2.21 0.61
CA VAL A 66 -17.17 1.84 -0.63
C VAL A 66 -18.16 1.25 -1.62
N ASP A 67 -18.10 1.72 -2.88
CA ASP A 67 -18.78 1.12 -4.02
C ASP A 67 -17.74 0.56 -5.00
N TYR A 68 -17.78 -0.75 -5.22
CA TYR A 68 -16.81 -1.47 -6.05
C TYR A 68 -17.15 -1.34 -7.53
N LEU A 69 -16.20 -0.88 -8.35
CA LEU A 69 -16.41 -0.60 -9.77
C LEU A 69 -15.70 -1.59 -10.70
N GLY A 70 -14.71 -2.33 -10.21
CA GLY A 70 -14.00 -3.35 -11.00
C GLY A 70 -12.60 -3.65 -10.49
N TYR A 71 -11.93 -4.61 -11.11
CA TYR A 71 -10.54 -4.96 -10.78
C TYR A 71 -9.73 -5.45 -11.97
N VAL A 72 -8.43 -5.27 -11.86
CA VAL A 72 -7.39 -5.76 -12.77
C VAL A 72 -6.47 -6.71 -12.01
N ARG A 73 -6.11 -7.82 -12.66
CA ARG A 73 -5.18 -8.82 -12.12
C ARG A 73 -3.74 -8.56 -12.54
N PRO A 74 -2.74 -8.92 -11.70
CA PRO A 74 -1.34 -8.97 -12.12
C PRO A 74 -1.19 -9.84 -13.37
N ARG A 75 -0.50 -9.33 -14.40
CA ARG A 75 -0.13 -10.17 -15.53
C ARG A 75 0.95 -11.16 -15.09
N PRO A 76 0.87 -12.43 -15.51
CA PRO A 76 1.92 -13.38 -15.24
C PRO A 76 3.21 -12.93 -15.93
N ALA A 77 4.29 -12.75 -15.18
CA ALA A 77 5.59 -12.36 -15.71
C ALA A 77 6.27 -13.52 -16.45
N GLY A 78 5.74 -13.88 -17.62
CA GLY A 78 6.22 -15.01 -18.42
C GLY A 78 6.02 -16.40 -17.77
N ARG A 79 5.47 -16.46 -16.56
CA ARG A 79 5.07 -17.70 -15.88
C ARG A 79 3.68 -18.10 -16.38
N GLN A 80 3.46 -19.37 -16.71
CA GLN A 80 2.12 -19.88 -16.99
C GLN A 80 1.31 -19.86 -15.69
N VAL A 81 0.62 -18.77 -15.42
CA VAL A 81 -0.49 -18.80 -14.45
C VAL A 81 -1.71 -19.25 -15.25
N PRO A 82 -2.39 -20.33 -14.82
CA PRO A 82 -3.64 -20.72 -15.44
C PRO A 82 -4.58 -19.51 -15.51
N ASP A 83 -5.20 -19.28 -16.67
CA ASP A 83 -6.26 -18.28 -16.84
C ASP A 83 -7.57 -18.78 -16.19
N THR A 84 -7.45 -19.30 -14.98
CA THR A 84 -8.57 -19.70 -14.16
C THR A 84 -8.75 -18.57 -13.16
N ALA A 85 -9.90 -17.92 -13.26
CA ALA A 85 -10.37 -16.91 -12.34
C ALA A 85 -10.66 -17.53 -10.99
N ASP A 86 -9.61 -17.95 -10.30
CA ASP A 86 -9.71 -18.67 -9.05
C ASP A 86 -9.79 -17.65 -7.93
N ASN A 87 -10.51 -18.02 -6.88
CA ASN A 87 -10.73 -17.22 -5.67
C ASN A 87 -9.45 -17.04 -4.82
N GLU A 88 -8.29 -17.16 -5.45
CA GLU A 88 -6.97 -17.32 -4.85
C GLU A 88 -6.02 -16.16 -5.19
N ASP A 89 -6.46 -15.17 -5.97
CA ASP A 89 -5.68 -13.96 -6.22
C ASP A 89 -5.36 -13.22 -4.91
N ARG A 90 -4.07 -13.12 -4.58
CA ARG A 90 -3.58 -12.44 -3.38
C ARG A 90 -3.07 -11.02 -3.64
N LEU A 91 -3.16 -10.56 -4.88
CA LEU A 91 -2.78 -9.21 -5.31
C LEU A 91 -3.75 -8.76 -6.41
N VAL A 92 -4.40 -7.61 -6.20
CA VAL A 92 -5.39 -7.07 -7.16
C VAL A 92 -5.27 -5.55 -7.22
N SER A 93 -5.60 -4.97 -8.37
CA SER A 93 -5.82 -3.52 -8.51
C SER A 93 -7.31 -3.26 -8.65
N VAL A 94 -7.89 -2.47 -7.76
CA VAL A 94 -9.35 -2.24 -7.67
C VAL A 94 -9.68 -0.80 -7.99
N GLN A 95 -10.73 -0.58 -8.79
CA GLN A 95 -11.39 0.71 -8.97
C GLN A 95 -12.63 0.75 -8.07
N PHE A 96 -12.83 1.85 -7.35
CA PHE A 96 -13.94 1.99 -6.42
C PHE A 96 -14.25 3.47 -6.15
N SER A 97 -15.44 3.75 -5.66
CA SER A 97 -15.73 5.02 -4.99
C SER A 97 -15.69 4.86 -3.47
N TRP A 98 -15.23 5.87 -2.75
CA TRP A 98 -15.28 5.93 -1.28
C TRP A 98 -15.95 7.24 -0.85
N ARG A 99 -17.10 7.12 -0.18
CA ARG A 99 -17.93 8.24 0.30
C ARG A 99 -18.34 9.22 -0.81
N GLY A 100 -18.52 8.71 -2.03
CA GLY A 100 -18.93 9.50 -3.20
C GLY A 100 -17.78 9.97 -4.08
N GLU A 101 -16.53 9.82 -3.65
CA GLU A 101 -15.35 10.17 -4.44
C GLU A 101 -14.76 8.95 -5.13
N GLU A 102 -14.44 9.07 -6.42
CA GLU A 102 -13.89 7.95 -7.20
C GLU A 102 -12.37 7.84 -7.05
N LYS A 103 -11.88 6.61 -6.89
CA LYS A 103 -10.47 6.24 -7.03
C LYS A 103 -10.29 5.33 -8.23
N SER A 104 -9.54 5.83 -9.22
CA SER A 104 -9.32 5.15 -10.50
C SER A 104 -8.63 3.78 -10.36
N ALA A 105 -7.66 3.66 -9.45
CA ALA A 105 -7.02 2.40 -9.14
C ALA A 105 -6.39 2.42 -7.75
N SER A 106 -6.52 1.30 -7.04
CA SER A 106 -5.76 1.01 -5.83
C SER A 106 -5.35 -0.45 -5.83
N THR A 107 -4.04 -0.68 -5.86
CA THR A 107 -3.49 -2.04 -5.76
C THR A 107 -3.18 -2.37 -4.31
N PHE A 108 -3.61 -3.56 -3.87
CA PHE A 108 -3.38 -4.08 -2.52
C PHE A 108 -3.35 -5.61 -2.49
N PHE A 109 -2.71 -6.15 -1.45
CA PHE A 109 -2.73 -7.59 -1.18
C PHE A 109 -4.09 -8.02 -0.63
N VAL A 110 -4.50 -9.26 -0.87
CA VAL A 110 -5.77 -9.82 -0.38
C VAL A 110 -5.51 -11.05 0.48
N GLY A 111 -6.06 -11.05 1.71
CA GLY A 111 -5.91 -12.14 2.67
C GLY A 111 -4.57 -12.15 3.41
N THR A 112 -3.71 -11.16 3.19
CA THR A 112 -2.49 -10.92 3.97
C THR A 112 -2.83 -10.36 5.34
N SER A 113 -1.96 -10.59 6.33
CA SER A 113 -2.11 -9.97 7.63
C SER A 113 -1.49 -8.56 7.68
N PRO A 114 -1.99 -7.65 8.53
CA PRO A 114 -1.40 -6.32 8.69
C PRO A 114 0.08 -6.36 9.04
N GLU A 115 0.50 -7.34 9.85
CA GLU A 115 1.91 -7.50 10.22
C GLU A 115 2.80 -7.91 9.05
N PHE A 116 2.27 -8.67 8.08
CA PHE A 116 3.00 -8.99 6.85
C PHE A 116 3.29 -7.73 6.04
N GLU A 117 2.26 -6.93 5.77
CA GLU A 117 2.38 -5.67 5.01
C GLU A 117 3.29 -4.68 5.74
N LEU A 118 3.10 -4.51 7.05
CA LEU A 118 3.93 -3.62 7.87
C LEU A 118 5.40 -4.04 7.85
N ALA A 119 5.69 -5.34 7.96
CA ALA A 119 7.05 -5.86 7.91
C ALA A 119 7.69 -5.65 6.53
N LEU A 120 6.95 -5.95 5.45
CA LEU A 120 7.41 -5.79 4.08
C LEU A 120 7.75 -4.33 3.77
N TYR A 121 6.84 -3.41 4.06
CA TYR A 121 7.04 -1.99 3.81
C TYR A 121 8.16 -1.41 4.67
N THR A 122 8.30 -1.86 5.93
CA THR A 122 9.42 -1.46 6.79
C THR A 122 10.75 -1.92 6.21
N LEU A 123 10.84 -3.16 5.73
CA LEU A 123 12.05 -3.70 5.13
C LEU A 123 12.46 -2.89 3.89
N ILE A 124 11.51 -2.62 3.00
CA ILE A 124 11.74 -1.86 1.77
C ILE A 124 12.18 -0.43 2.10
N PHE A 125 11.49 0.21 3.04
CA PHE A 125 11.85 1.54 3.51
C PHE A 125 13.31 1.58 3.99
N LEU A 126 13.76 0.60 4.78
CA LEU A 126 15.11 0.56 5.33
C LEU A 126 16.18 0.19 4.30
N CYS A 127 15.89 -0.75 3.41
CA CYS A 127 16.86 -1.30 2.47
C CYS A 127 17.04 -0.47 1.19
N ASN A 128 16.02 0.30 0.78
CA ASN A 128 16.08 1.08 -0.46
C ASN A 128 15.78 2.58 -0.21
N PRO A 129 16.64 3.33 0.52
CA PRO A 129 16.37 4.71 0.88
C PRO A 129 16.49 5.72 -0.29
N GLN A 130 16.96 5.28 -1.45
CA GLN A 130 17.28 6.13 -2.60
C GLN A 130 16.28 6.01 -3.75
N GLN A 131 15.46 4.96 -3.77
CA GLN A 131 14.49 4.72 -4.83
C GLN A 131 13.09 4.56 -4.23
N ASP A 132 12.11 5.14 -4.91
CA ASP A 132 10.72 5.08 -4.46
C ASP A 132 10.03 3.77 -4.88
N LYS A 133 10.60 3.03 -5.83
CA LYS A 133 10.06 1.75 -6.32
C LYS A 133 11.07 0.63 -6.09
N THR A 134 10.61 -0.47 -5.52
CA THR A 134 11.40 -1.69 -5.34
C THR A 134 10.71 -2.84 -6.03
N PHE A 135 11.36 -3.43 -7.04
CA PHE A 135 10.87 -4.64 -7.69
C PHE A 135 10.92 -5.81 -6.69
N LEU A 136 9.84 -6.59 -6.64
CA LEU A 136 9.68 -7.72 -5.76
C LEU A 136 9.03 -8.89 -6.50
N GLU A 137 9.66 -10.06 -6.42
CA GLU A 137 9.03 -11.33 -6.75
C GLU A 137 8.50 -11.95 -5.46
N LEU A 138 7.18 -12.07 -5.33
CA LEU A 138 6.53 -12.65 -4.17
C LEU A 138 5.59 -13.77 -4.61
N GLY A 139 6.05 -15.01 -4.46
CA GLY A 139 5.32 -16.18 -4.94
C GLY A 139 5.12 -16.11 -6.46
N PRO A 140 3.88 -16.19 -6.98
CA PRO A 140 3.61 -16.09 -8.41
C PRO A 140 3.55 -14.65 -8.95
N TYR A 141 3.63 -13.64 -8.07
CA TYR A 141 3.44 -12.24 -8.43
C TYR A 141 4.77 -11.51 -8.56
N ASP A 142 4.97 -10.89 -9.70
CA ASP A 142 6.01 -9.88 -9.88
C ASP A 142 5.34 -8.51 -9.78
N MET A 143 5.85 -7.65 -8.90
CA MET A 143 5.29 -6.34 -8.61
C MET A 143 6.37 -5.31 -8.32
N ASN A 144 6.04 -4.03 -8.40
CA ASN A 144 6.78 -3.02 -7.68
C ASN A 144 6.11 -2.79 -6.33
N VAL A 145 6.89 -2.47 -5.32
CA VAL A 145 6.37 -1.83 -4.11
C VAL A 145 6.84 -0.38 -4.15
N VAL A 146 5.87 0.52 -4.19
CA VAL A 146 6.09 1.95 -4.07
C VAL A 146 6.25 2.27 -2.59
N CYS A 147 7.26 3.04 -2.22
CA CYS A 147 7.49 3.51 -0.87
C CYS A 147 8.04 4.95 -0.89
N TYR A 148 7.19 5.93 -0.57
CA TYR A 148 7.62 7.31 -0.43
C TYR A 148 8.01 7.63 1.00
N ARG A 149 8.96 8.55 1.14
CA ARG A 149 9.62 8.86 2.42
C ARG A 149 9.54 10.36 2.66
N ILE A 150 9.13 10.76 3.86
CA ILE A 150 9.26 12.15 4.31
C ILE A 150 10.61 12.30 4.97
N ARG A 151 11.47 13.12 4.36
CA ARG A 151 12.81 13.39 4.89
C ARG A 151 12.76 14.47 5.97
N SER A 152 13.44 14.21 7.07
CA SER A 152 13.45 15.13 8.21
C SER A 152 14.75 15.02 9.00
N LYS A 153 15.18 16.13 9.63
CA LYS A 153 16.36 16.16 10.50
C LYS A 153 16.24 15.26 11.74
N TYR A 154 15.02 14.82 12.07
CA TYR A 154 14.70 13.93 13.18
C TYR A 154 14.56 12.46 12.75
N GLY A 155 15.02 12.13 11.54
CA GLY A 155 14.82 10.82 10.93
C GLY A 155 13.69 10.83 9.90
N ASP A 156 13.83 9.95 8.92
CA ASP A 156 12.87 9.78 7.84
C ASP A 156 11.66 8.99 8.32
N LYS A 157 10.50 9.28 7.71
CA LYS A 157 9.22 8.65 8.05
C LYS A 157 8.56 8.07 6.81
N VAL A 158 7.74 7.03 6.98
CA VAL A 158 6.96 6.47 5.88
C VAL A 158 5.91 7.49 5.46
N ALA A 159 5.92 7.88 4.19
CA ALA A 159 4.88 8.69 3.61
C ALA A 159 3.76 7.77 3.10
N THR A 160 4.07 6.90 2.16
CA THR A 160 3.13 5.89 1.66
C THR A 160 3.89 4.63 1.33
N ALA A 161 3.20 3.51 1.32
CA ALA A 161 3.72 2.25 0.86
C ALA A 161 2.56 1.39 0.33
N TYR A 162 2.69 0.87 -0.89
CA TYR A 162 1.68 0.01 -1.51
C TYR A 162 2.29 -0.79 -2.67
N PRO A 163 1.74 -1.97 -3.01
CA PRO A 163 2.15 -2.70 -4.19
C PRO A 163 1.60 -2.02 -5.45
N GLU A 164 2.29 -2.16 -6.57
CA GLU A 164 1.90 -1.65 -7.89
C GLU A 164 2.12 -2.78 -8.90
N LEU A 165 1.08 -3.09 -9.68
CA LEU A 165 1.16 -4.13 -10.71
C LEU A 165 2.21 -3.77 -11.78
N LEU A 166 2.91 -4.77 -12.31
CA LEU A 166 3.81 -4.57 -13.45
C LEU A 166 2.99 -4.54 -14.75
N GLY A 167 3.11 -3.43 -15.49
CA GLY A 167 2.45 -3.26 -16.77
C GLY A 167 1.30 -2.26 -16.69
N GLU A 168 1.50 -1.16 -17.42
CA GLU A 168 0.63 -0.01 -17.71
C GLU A 168 -0.21 0.56 -16.55
N ASP A 169 0.16 1.77 -16.15
CA ASP A 169 -0.68 2.67 -15.39
C ASP A 169 -2.08 2.73 -16.03
N PRO A 170 -3.15 2.27 -15.34
CA PRO A 170 -4.51 2.29 -15.89
C PRO A 170 -4.99 3.71 -16.22
N SER A 171 -4.30 4.78 -15.77
CA SER A 171 -4.58 6.15 -16.21
C SER A 171 -4.28 6.39 -17.70
N ASN A 172 -3.43 5.57 -18.34
CA ASN A 172 -3.08 5.72 -19.75
C ASN A 172 -4.13 5.11 -20.70
N GLU A 173 -4.87 4.08 -20.29
CA GLU A 173 -5.92 3.49 -21.12
C GLU A 173 -7.20 4.34 -21.12
N LEU A 174 -7.49 5.05 -20.03
CA LEU A 174 -8.66 5.94 -19.95
C LEU A 174 -8.50 7.28 -20.70
N GLN A 175 -7.28 7.68 -21.05
CA GLN A 175 -7.02 8.87 -21.90
C GLN A 175 -6.95 8.54 -23.40
N ALA A 176 -6.76 7.26 -23.78
CA ALA A 176 -6.64 6.85 -25.19
C ALA A 176 -7.99 6.74 -25.93
N GLY A 177 -9.12 6.81 -25.21
CA GLY A 177 -10.48 6.73 -25.77
C GLY A 177 -11.14 8.08 -26.10
N ALA A 178 -10.43 9.20 -25.95
CA ALA A 178 -10.96 10.56 -26.17
C ALA A 178 -10.19 11.31 -27.27
N LEU A 179 -10.15 10.73 -28.48
CA LEU A 179 -9.85 11.44 -29.73
C LEU A 179 -10.92 11.15 -30.78
#